data_AF-A0A6P6WMX6-F1
#
_entry.id   AF-A0A6P6WMX6-F1
#
_cell.length_a   1.000
_cell.length_b   1.000
_cell.length_c   1.000
_cell.angle_alpha   90.00
_cell.angle_beta   90.00
_cell.angle_gamma   90.00
#
_symmetry.space_group_name_H-M   'P 1'
#
loop_
_entity.id
_entity.type
_entity.pdbx_description
1 polymer ?
#
loop_
_entity_poly.entity_id
_entity_poly.type
_entity_poly.pdbx_seq_one_letter_code
_entity_poly.pdbx_strand_id
1 'polypeptide(L)'
;MAEQSEKISIAAELQAVKHKSGKTYGQIAEETGLTNVYVAQLFKRQAQLKPDTVPKLRASLPELPEELIQEMMRPPLRLNEAVMHFGESIKEIINEEFGDGIMSAIDFYCSVDKIKGVDGKERVVVTFDGKYLPHSEQKSEHMMSRLRLQGN
;
A
#
# COMPACT_ATOMS: atom_id res chain seq x y z
N MET A 1 7.98 -3.21 -3.85
CA MET A 1 8.44 -2.03 -4.62
C MET A 1 7.83 -1.98 -6.03
N ALA A 2 7.83 -3.08 -6.80
CA ALA A 2 7.24 -3.11 -8.15
C ALA A 2 5.75 -2.71 -8.17
N GLU A 3 4.92 -3.28 -7.31
CA GLU A 3 3.46 -3.00 -7.28
C GLU A 3 3.12 -1.56 -6.82
N GLN A 4 3.95 -0.96 -5.96
CA GLN A 4 3.78 0.43 -5.56
C GLN A 4 4.26 1.40 -6.65
N SER A 5 5.33 1.04 -7.37
CA SER A 5 5.77 1.75 -8.58
C SER A 5 4.73 1.67 -9.70
N GLU A 6 4.08 0.52 -9.85
CA GLU A 6 2.99 0.29 -10.81
C GLU A 6 1.75 1.10 -10.42
N LYS A 7 1.33 1.10 -9.15
CA LYS A 7 0.26 1.97 -8.65
C LYS A 7 0.55 3.45 -8.94
N ILE A 8 1.78 3.90 -8.76
CA ILE A 8 2.20 5.27 -9.07
C ILE A 8 2.10 5.53 -10.58
N SER A 9 2.53 4.60 -11.43
CA SER A 9 2.41 4.69 -12.89
C SER A 9 0.94 4.82 -13.32
N ILE A 10 0.09 3.92 -12.85
CA ILE A 10 -1.35 3.90 -13.18
C ILE A 10 -2.05 5.17 -12.69
N ALA A 11 -1.74 5.64 -11.49
CA ALA A 11 -2.30 6.90 -10.99
C ALA A 11 -1.85 8.12 -11.82
N ALA A 12 -0.62 8.11 -12.34
CA ALA A 12 -0.13 9.15 -13.24
C ALA A 12 -0.84 9.11 -14.60
N GLU A 13 -1.04 7.91 -15.17
CA GLU A 13 -1.79 7.72 -16.42
C GLU A 13 -3.25 8.17 -16.30
N LEU A 14 -3.92 7.78 -15.21
CA LEU A 14 -5.27 8.26 -14.88
C LEU A 14 -5.32 9.80 -14.80
N GLN A 15 -4.35 10.42 -14.14
CA GLN A 15 -4.27 11.87 -14.05
C GLN A 15 -4.02 12.52 -15.41
N ALA A 16 -3.21 11.91 -16.28
CA ALA A 16 -2.96 12.40 -17.62
C ALA A 16 -4.25 12.40 -18.48
N VAL A 17 -5.05 11.33 -18.43
CA VAL A 17 -6.36 11.27 -19.11
C VAL A 17 -7.29 12.37 -18.60
N LYS A 18 -7.40 12.53 -17.27
CA LYS A 18 -8.22 13.58 -16.67
C LYS A 18 -7.74 14.98 -17.06
N HIS A 19 -6.43 15.22 -17.09
CA HIS A 19 -5.88 16.50 -17.53
C HIS A 19 -6.19 16.78 -19.01
N LYS A 20 -6.00 15.78 -19.88
CA LYS A 20 -6.30 15.87 -21.31
C LYS A 20 -7.79 16.17 -21.59
N SER A 21 -8.69 15.63 -20.77
CA SER A 21 -10.14 15.89 -20.90
C SER A 21 -10.55 17.34 -20.61
N GLY A 22 -9.69 18.13 -19.94
CA GLY A 22 -10.00 19.48 -19.48
C GLY A 22 -11.00 19.54 -18.31
N LYS A 23 -11.56 18.41 -17.87
CA LYS A 23 -12.57 18.39 -16.80
C LYS A 23 -11.95 18.53 -15.41
N THR A 24 -12.67 19.21 -14.52
CA THR A 24 -12.41 19.24 -13.09
C THR A 24 -12.98 17.99 -12.41
N TYR A 25 -12.52 17.69 -11.19
CA TYR A 25 -13.13 16.61 -10.40
C TYR A 25 -14.60 16.90 -10.05
N GLY A 26 -14.99 18.17 -9.93
CA GLY A 26 -16.39 18.56 -9.70
C GLY A 26 -17.31 18.21 -10.87
N GLN A 27 -16.88 18.50 -12.10
CA GLN A 27 -17.65 18.16 -13.30
C GLN A 27 -17.82 16.64 -13.46
N ILE A 28 -16.74 15.86 -13.28
CA ILE A 28 -16.80 14.40 -13.34
C ILE A 28 -17.71 13.85 -12.22
N ALA A 29 -17.65 14.45 -11.03
CA ALA A 29 -18.52 14.09 -9.91
C ALA A 29 -20.00 14.32 -10.22
N GLU A 30 -20.37 15.47 -10.77
CA GLU A 30 -21.74 15.77 -11.20
C GLU A 30 -22.24 14.77 -12.26
N GLU A 31 -21.42 14.47 -13.27
CA GLU A 31 -21.78 13.55 -14.36
C GLU A 31 -21.90 12.09 -13.90
N THR A 32 -21.11 11.69 -12.89
CA THR A 32 -21.13 10.32 -12.35
C THR A 32 -22.11 10.13 -11.18
N GLY A 33 -22.51 11.21 -10.52
CA GLY A 33 -23.26 11.18 -9.27
C GLY A 33 -22.41 10.83 -8.04
N LEU A 34 -21.08 10.95 -8.14
CA LEU A 34 -20.14 10.75 -7.03
C LEU A 34 -19.80 12.09 -6.37
N THR A 35 -19.10 12.07 -5.23
CA THR A 35 -18.52 13.30 -4.68
C THR A 35 -17.18 13.60 -5.38
N ASN A 36 -16.82 14.89 -5.47
CA ASN A 36 -15.55 15.33 -6.05
C ASN A 36 -14.33 14.67 -5.38
N VAL A 37 -14.36 14.50 -4.05
CA VAL A 37 -13.29 13.82 -3.30
C VAL A 37 -13.23 12.33 -3.65
N TYR A 38 -14.38 11.65 -3.76
CA TYR A 38 -14.39 10.24 -4.14
C TYR A 38 -13.85 10.04 -5.55
N VAL A 39 -14.25 10.89 -6.51
CA VAL A 39 -13.64 10.90 -7.84
C VAL A 39 -12.13 11.08 -7.75
N ALA A 40 -11.64 12.09 -7.02
CA ALA A 40 -10.20 12.31 -6.87
C ALA A 40 -9.47 11.09 -6.26
N GLN A 41 -10.10 10.39 -5.31
CA GLN A 41 -9.57 9.16 -4.72
C GLN A 41 -9.50 8.00 -5.73
N LEU A 42 -10.48 7.87 -6.64
CA LEU A 42 -10.43 6.88 -7.71
C LEU A 42 -9.22 7.11 -8.62
N PHE A 43 -8.98 8.37 -9.02
CA PHE A 43 -7.81 8.76 -9.84
C PHE A 43 -6.47 8.58 -9.12
N LYS A 44 -6.46 8.59 -7.79
CA LYS A 44 -5.28 8.32 -6.95
C LYS A 44 -5.15 6.84 -6.55
N ARG A 45 -6.03 5.96 -7.02
CA ARG A 45 -6.09 4.54 -6.59
C ARG A 45 -6.19 4.38 -5.06
N GLN A 46 -7.00 5.23 -4.44
CA GLN A 46 -7.31 5.27 -3.00
C GLN A 46 -8.76 4.83 -2.70
N ALA A 47 -9.61 4.76 -3.72
CA ALA A 47 -10.96 4.24 -3.63
C ALA A 47 -11.21 3.21 -4.74
N GLN A 48 -12.31 2.46 -4.61
CA GLN A 48 -12.70 1.43 -5.58
C GLN A 48 -13.89 1.91 -6.41
N LEU A 49 -13.77 1.92 -7.73
CA LEU A 49 -14.90 2.16 -8.62
C LEU A 49 -15.85 0.96 -8.58
N LYS A 50 -17.16 1.20 -8.42
CA LYS A 50 -18.17 0.15 -8.43
C LYS A 50 -18.74 -0.06 -9.85
N PRO A 51 -19.12 -1.30 -10.22
CA PRO A 51 -19.62 -1.62 -11.56
C PRO A 51 -20.74 -0.70 -12.05
N ASP A 52 -21.69 -0.35 -11.17
CA ASP A 52 -22.85 0.47 -11.52
C ASP A 52 -22.50 1.90 -11.96
N THR A 53 -21.32 2.41 -11.56
CA THR A 53 -20.86 3.76 -11.92
C THR A 53 -19.99 3.76 -13.17
N VAL A 54 -19.51 2.61 -13.63
CA VAL A 54 -18.63 2.49 -14.82
C VAL A 54 -19.24 3.12 -16.07
N PRO A 55 -20.53 2.89 -16.43
CA PRO A 55 -21.10 3.48 -17.64
C PRO A 55 -21.09 5.01 -17.61
N LYS A 56 -21.35 5.61 -16.45
CA LYS A 56 -21.33 7.07 -16.28
C LYS A 56 -19.92 7.64 -16.37
N LEU A 57 -18.94 6.94 -15.80
CA LEU A 57 -17.54 7.35 -15.89
C LEU A 57 -17.03 7.29 -17.34
N ARG A 58 -17.39 6.24 -18.10
CA ARG A 58 -17.08 6.14 -19.53
C ARG A 58 -17.73 7.27 -20.35
N ALA A 59 -18.99 7.61 -20.05
CA ALA A 59 -19.65 8.74 -20.70
C ALA A 59 -18.98 10.09 -20.35
N SER A 60 -18.52 10.24 -19.10
CA SER A 60 -17.79 11.42 -18.62
C SER A 60 -16.40 11.55 -19.27
N LEU A 61 -15.68 10.44 -19.43
CA LEU A 61 -14.32 10.38 -19.93
C LEU A 61 -14.19 9.29 -21.01
N PRO A 62 -14.65 9.57 -22.25
CA PRO A 62 -14.68 8.57 -23.31
C PRO A 62 -13.29 8.12 -23.79
N GLU A 63 -12.26 8.92 -23.55
CA GLU A 63 -10.86 8.57 -23.86
C GLU A 63 -10.17 7.75 -22.76
N LEU A 64 -10.85 7.44 -21.65
CA LEU A 64 -10.28 6.63 -20.57
C LEU A 64 -10.16 5.16 -21.03
N PRO A 65 -8.94 4.59 -21.10
CA PRO A 65 -8.74 3.20 -21.51
C PRO A 65 -9.42 2.23 -20.57
N GLU A 66 -9.88 1.10 -21.12
CA GLU A 66 -10.59 0.08 -20.35
C GLU A 66 -9.71 -0.54 -19.27
N GLU A 67 -8.42 -0.70 -19.55
CA GLU A 67 -7.43 -1.23 -18.61
C GLU A 67 -7.35 -0.37 -17.35
N LEU A 68 -7.38 0.95 -17.51
CA LEU A 68 -7.36 1.90 -16.38
C LEU A 68 -8.67 1.86 -15.58
N ILE A 69 -9.81 1.61 -16.24
CA ILE A 69 -11.09 1.41 -15.55
C ILE A 69 -11.04 0.13 -14.71
N GLN A 70 -10.57 -0.98 -15.29
CA GLN A 70 -10.41 -2.24 -14.56
C GLN A 70 -9.49 -2.08 -13.36
N GLU A 71 -8.42 -1.31 -13.51
CA GLU A 71 -7.54 -0.91 -12.43
C GLU A 71 -8.30 -0.10 -11.35
N MET A 72 -9.06 0.94 -11.70
CA MET A 72 -9.88 1.69 -10.72
C MET A 72 -10.90 0.81 -9.98
N MET A 73 -11.36 -0.29 -10.58
CA MET A 73 -12.29 -1.23 -9.97
C MET A 73 -11.63 -2.22 -9.01
N ARG A 74 -10.30 -2.36 -9.02
CA ARG A 74 -9.58 -3.21 -8.04
C ARG A 74 -9.52 -2.51 -6.67
N PRO A 75 -9.89 -3.19 -5.58
CA PRO A 75 -9.78 -2.62 -4.23
C PRO A 75 -8.35 -2.14 -3.92
N PRO A 76 -8.18 -0.99 -3.25
CA PRO A 76 -6.85 -0.55 -2.83
C PRO A 76 -6.28 -1.49 -1.76
N LEU A 77 -4.96 -1.72 -1.78
CA LEU A 77 -4.24 -2.49 -0.76
C LEU A 77 -4.13 -1.68 0.54
N ARG A 78 -5.14 -1.78 1.41
CA ARG A 78 -5.24 -1.01 2.65
C ARG A 78 -4.22 -1.40 3.73
N LEU A 79 -3.67 -2.61 3.67
CA LEU A 79 -2.64 -3.04 4.62
C LEU A 79 -1.39 -2.15 4.53
N ASN A 80 -1.02 -1.70 3.31
CA ASN A 80 0.11 -0.77 3.14
C ASN A 80 -0.14 0.57 3.83
N GLU A 81 -1.37 1.08 3.81
CA GLU A 81 -1.72 2.33 4.51
C GLU A 81 -1.61 2.16 6.02
N ALA A 82 -2.07 1.03 6.56
CA ALA A 82 -1.89 0.71 7.97
C ALA A 82 -0.41 0.63 8.35
N VAL A 83 0.41 -0.05 7.55
CA VAL A 83 1.86 -0.14 7.78
C VAL A 83 2.55 1.22 7.66
N MET A 84 2.17 2.05 6.69
CA MET A 84 2.72 3.41 6.57
C MET A 84 2.32 4.30 7.76
N HIS A 85 1.13 4.11 8.32
CA HIS A 85 0.65 4.91 9.43
C HIS A 85 1.21 4.46 10.78
N PHE A 86 1.32 3.14 11.02
CA PHE A 86 1.74 2.57 12.30
C PHE A 86 3.20 2.13 12.33
N GLY A 87 3.87 2.05 11.18
CA GLY A 87 5.19 1.44 11.06
C GLY A 87 6.28 2.10 11.90
N GLU A 88 6.29 3.44 11.96
CA GLU A 88 7.25 4.17 12.81
C GLU A 88 7.02 3.89 14.29
N SER A 89 5.77 3.93 14.77
CA SER A 89 5.44 3.62 16.17
C SER A 89 5.73 2.16 16.52
N ILE A 90 5.43 1.21 15.62
CA ILE A 90 5.76 -0.21 15.82
C ILE A 90 7.28 -0.38 15.92
N LYS A 91 8.05 0.28 15.06
CA LYS A 91 9.52 0.26 15.12
C LYS A 91 10.04 0.81 16.45
N GLU A 92 9.48 1.92 16.94
CA GLU A 92 9.88 2.51 18.23
C GLU A 92 9.62 1.53 19.38
N ILE A 93 8.43 0.92 19.44
CA ILE A 93 8.08 -0.07 20.47
C ILE A 93 9.03 -1.28 20.41
N ILE A 94 9.33 -1.80 19.21
CA ILE A 94 10.31 -2.89 19.07
C ILE A 94 11.67 -2.48 19.62
N ASN A 95 12.12 -1.25 19.37
CA ASN A 95 13.39 -0.76 19.90
C ASN A 95 13.37 -0.56 21.42
N GLU A 96 12.25 -0.11 22.00
CA GLU A 96 12.08 0.03 23.45
C GLU A 96 12.11 -1.33 24.17
N GLU A 97 11.45 -2.34 23.60
CA GLU A 97 11.30 -3.66 24.24
C GLU A 97 12.46 -4.62 23.94
N PHE A 98 13.05 -4.57 22.75
CA PHE A 98 14.06 -5.55 22.28
C PHE A 98 15.44 -4.93 22.01
N GLY A 99 15.52 -3.61 21.80
CA GLY A 99 16.74 -2.91 21.39
C GLY A 99 16.88 -2.77 19.86
N ASP A 100 18.01 -2.23 19.41
CA ASP A 100 18.27 -1.96 17.99
C ASP A 100 18.32 -3.25 17.16
N GLY A 101 17.33 -3.44 16.28
CA GLY A 101 17.18 -4.65 15.48
C GLY A 101 15.93 -4.62 14.61
N ILE A 102 15.55 -5.80 14.10
CA ILE A 102 14.38 -5.97 13.23
C ILE A 102 13.56 -7.20 13.62
N MET A 103 12.27 -7.18 13.28
CA MET A 103 11.45 -8.37 13.13
C MET A 103 11.76 -9.00 11.75
N SER A 104 12.26 -10.23 11.73
CA SER A 104 12.54 -10.97 10.48
C SER A 104 11.27 -11.16 9.65
N ALA A 105 11.39 -11.04 8.33
CA ALA A 105 10.33 -11.37 7.36
C ALA A 105 10.56 -12.73 6.66
N ILE A 106 11.54 -13.52 7.12
CA ILE A 106 11.90 -14.84 6.56
C ILE A 106 11.60 -15.94 7.58
N ASP A 107 12.16 -15.80 8.79
CA ASP A 107 11.81 -16.63 9.94
C ASP A 107 10.59 -15.98 10.61
N PHE A 108 9.45 -16.18 9.95
CA PHE A 108 8.24 -15.38 10.13
C PHE A 108 6.98 -16.21 9.87
N TYR A 109 5.99 -16.06 10.75
CA TYR A 109 4.66 -16.61 10.61
C TYR A 109 3.64 -15.48 10.46
N CYS A 110 2.60 -15.72 9.66
CA CYS A 110 1.53 -14.76 9.40
C CYS A 110 0.18 -15.48 9.36
N SER A 111 -0.82 -14.94 10.08
CA SER A 111 -2.21 -15.39 10.01
C SER A 111 -3.17 -14.22 9.80
N VAL A 112 -4.32 -14.53 9.21
CA VAL A 112 -5.45 -13.62 9.06
C VAL A 112 -6.70 -14.30 9.57
N ASP A 113 -7.30 -13.71 10.60
CA ASP A 113 -8.42 -14.28 11.33
C ASP A 113 -9.60 -13.31 11.39
N LYS A 114 -10.81 -13.87 11.54
CA LYS A 114 -12.04 -13.09 11.73
C LYS A 114 -12.50 -13.22 13.19
N ILE A 115 -12.75 -12.09 13.83
CA ILE A 115 -13.34 -12.03 15.19
C ILE A 115 -14.59 -11.15 15.20
N LYS A 116 -15.39 -11.25 16.28
CA LYS A 116 -16.45 -10.28 16.56
C LYS A 116 -15.93 -9.20 17.51
N GLY A 117 -16.11 -7.94 17.14
CA GLY A 117 -15.81 -6.78 17.99
C GLY A 117 -16.82 -6.64 19.12
N VAL A 118 -16.48 -5.80 20.11
CA VAL A 118 -17.38 -5.46 21.23
C VAL A 118 -18.68 -4.79 20.77
N ASP A 119 -18.66 -4.15 19.61
CA ASP A 119 -19.81 -3.54 18.93
C ASP A 119 -20.61 -4.55 18.09
N GLY A 120 -20.27 -5.84 18.15
CA GLY A 120 -20.91 -6.92 17.40
C GLY A 120 -20.51 -7.00 15.92
N LYS A 121 -19.68 -6.07 15.41
CA LYS A 121 -19.24 -6.08 14.00
C LYS A 121 -18.08 -7.04 13.79
N GLU A 122 -17.96 -7.56 12.58
CA GLU A 122 -16.79 -8.36 12.20
C GLU A 122 -15.53 -7.50 12.21
N ARG A 123 -14.44 -8.04 12.74
CA ARG A 123 -13.09 -7.45 12.69
C ARG A 123 -12.13 -8.45 12.06
N VAL A 124 -11.16 -7.91 11.33
CA VAL A 124 -10.04 -8.66 10.77
C VAL A 124 -8.86 -8.50 11.73
N VAL A 125 -8.28 -9.62 12.15
CA VAL A 125 -7.04 -9.67 12.92
C VAL A 125 -5.95 -10.14 11.97
N VAL A 126 -4.84 -9.41 11.94
CA VAL A 126 -3.63 -9.80 11.23
C VAL A 126 -2.54 -9.98 12.28
N THR A 127 -1.95 -11.16 12.34
CA THR A 127 -0.86 -11.47 13.26
C THR A 127 0.43 -11.60 12.48
N PHE A 128 1.45 -10.85 12.91
CA PHE A 128 2.81 -10.93 12.41
C PHE A 128 3.72 -11.43 13.54
N ASP A 129 4.28 -12.62 13.38
CA ASP A 129 5.13 -13.27 14.36
C ASP A 129 6.49 -13.56 13.73
N GLY A 130 7.45 -12.67 13.96
CA GLY A 130 8.78 -12.74 13.37
C GLY A 130 9.87 -12.83 14.40
N LYS A 131 10.88 -13.65 14.09
CA LYS A 131 12.09 -13.74 14.90
C LYS A 131 12.78 -12.38 15.00
N TYR A 132 13.08 -11.94 16.22
CA TYR A 132 13.90 -10.75 16.44
C TYR A 132 15.36 -11.01 16.05
N LEU A 133 15.94 -10.08 15.29
CA LEU A 133 17.33 -10.09 14.87
C LEU A 133 17.98 -8.77 15.31
N PRO A 134 18.92 -8.79 16.29
CA PRO A 134 19.62 -7.58 16.70
C PRO A 134 20.52 -7.06 15.58
N HIS A 135 20.62 -5.74 15.48
CA HIS A 135 21.59 -5.12 14.59
C HIS A 135 23.01 -5.45 15.06
N SER A 136 23.91 -5.67 14.09
CA SER A 136 25.31 -5.99 14.35
C SER A 136 26.21 -5.07 13.55
N GLU A 137 27.07 -4.33 14.24
CA GLU A 137 28.09 -3.52 13.60
C GLU A 137 29.10 -4.41 12.86
N GLN A 138 29.26 -4.18 11.56
CA GLN A 138 30.12 -5.00 10.71
C GLN A 138 31.60 -4.59 10.82
N LYS A 139 32.26 -5.03 11.89
CA LYS A 139 33.69 -4.77 12.10
C LYS A 139 34.54 -5.72 11.27
N SER A 140 35.50 -5.17 10.52
CA SER A 140 36.43 -5.98 9.68
C SER A 140 37.25 -6.98 10.50
N GLU A 141 37.55 -6.67 11.76
CA GLU A 141 38.24 -7.57 12.69
C GLU A 141 37.42 -8.83 13.04
N HIS A 142 36.09 -8.78 12.89
CA HIS A 142 35.20 -9.94 13.07
C HIS A 142 34.92 -10.67 11.74
N MET A 143 35.40 -10.15 10.61
CA MET A 143 35.19 -10.73 9.28
C MET A 143 36.18 -11.86 9.04
N MET A 144 35.81 -13.07 9.47
CA MET A 144 36.67 -14.27 9.38
C MET A 144 37.19 -14.58 7.98
N SER A 145 36.48 -14.20 6.92
CA SER A 145 36.94 -14.37 5.54
C SER A 145 38.15 -13.50 5.18
N ARG A 146 38.36 -12.36 5.86
CA ARG A 146 39.54 -11.49 5.67
C ARG A 146 40.72 -11.85 6.57
N LEU A 147 40.47 -12.35 7.78
CA LEU A 147 41.54 -12.77 8.69
C LEU A 147 42.40 -13.91 8.13
N ARG A 148 41.81 -14.80 7.33
CA ARG A 148 42.53 -15.91 6.69
C ARG A 148 43.53 -15.49 5.61
N LEU A 149 43.47 -14.24 5.12
CA LEU A 149 44.37 -13.74 4.06
C LEU A 149 45.64 -13.09 4.62
N GLN A 150 45.73 -12.82 5.92
CA GLN A 150 46.89 -12.18 6.55
C GLN A 150 47.86 -13.18 7.20
N GLY A 151 47.60 -14.49 7.07
CA GLY A 151 48.37 -15.57 7.69
C GLY A 151 49.25 -16.40 6.76
N ASN A 152 49.48 -15.97 5.51
CA ASN A 152 50.39 -16.63 4.55
C ASN A 152 51.49 -15.67 4.09
#